data_AF-A0A183MPT5-F1
#
_entry.id   AF-A0A183MPT5-F1
#
_cell.length_a   1.000
_cell.length_b   1.000
_cell.length_c   1.000
_cell.angle_alpha   90.00
_cell.angle_beta   90.00
_cell.angle_gamma   90.00
#
_symmetry.space_group_name_H-M   'P 1'
#
loop_
_entity.id
_entity.type
_entity.pdbx_description
1 polymer ?
#
loop_
_entity_poly.entity_id
_entity_poly.type
_entity_poly.pdbx_seq_one_letter_code
_entity_poly.pdbx_strand_id
1 'polypeptide(L)'
;MAISTEDSQYRSSELIKDLRTYRPKYPIPKELLDVRTEETFCAYCGVSYLILNEIKFLEDKSENLRKELELVKHKQCSHSPIPGGNVDLPSNGEKHVSEDIERLLNEKAEIIQQLDDANTKLICYEATEKQFIKELARSQAEVSYNQEKLIELFDYSKRVRNKLKEKLFTDSLLRPIVDRINSLRDHISTLNQLYNTSLTQLNNQYNEITNKLDLVTLEKDSAIHKFNELELKYKEERNNWSEKQGEQLGDILVLKTKLSEESKRLDTLHDEKRQLILNFEQRINGLKEENQSFAHENRSLKEKISSLTEQLDNQLQKHDLTERNYKEREECLLNKMINISEELTKMNDQLNSALETSKQEIFELKTIKDSQNEIHRQLEIKLQEMEKEFNVQQYNKELTLEKEFKLSFEKKELELQQIKSQTNRIIEQLTSELKQKERENIVLQEEHRRIMETMKEEINQLTNSVNNSDSVRGELENQIQRYQQEVKQLYATVEKECWERDELNSVLAETRDQLMKLSNSSKKSESDQRQSNLHESQEDSHSLPPIFSSSVKSEQFTKRTLPKSSKTSNSNNGTARRSFQNFK
;
A
#
# COMPACT_ATOMS: atom_id res chain seq x y z
N MET A 1 -16.30 -46.00 5.19
CA MET A 1 -17.39 -46.77 4.56
C MET A 1 -16.96 -47.11 3.15
N ALA A 2 -16.64 -48.37 2.91
CA ALA A 2 -16.47 -48.92 1.57
C ALA A 2 -17.86 -49.13 0.96
N ILE A 3 -18.05 -48.78 -0.31
CA ILE A 3 -19.19 -49.27 -1.09
C ILE A 3 -18.62 -50.01 -2.29
N SER A 4 -18.93 -51.30 -2.25
CA SER A 4 -18.60 -52.35 -3.20
C SER A 4 -19.31 -52.11 -4.54
N THR A 5 -18.61 -52.45 -5.61
CA THR A 5 -19.17 -52.84 -6.90
C THR A 5 -20.04 -54.08 -6.74
N GLU A 6 -21.28 -54.01 -7.20
CA GLU A 6 -22.07 -55.08 -7.86
C GLU A 6 -23.53 -54.60 -7.94
N ASP A 7 -24.03 -54.36 -9.16
CA ASP A 7 -25.39 -54.74 -9.58
C ASP A 7 -25.61 -54.26 -11.03
N SER A 8 -25.21 -55.14 -11.95
CA SER A 8 -25.67 -55.14 -13.33
C SER A 8 -27.09 -55.69 -13.39
N GLN A 9 -27.87 -55.17 -14.36
CA GLN A 9 -29.17 -55.66 -14.86
C GLN A 9 -30.43 -55.13 -14.16
N TYR A 10 -31.05 -54.10 -14.74
CA TYR A 10 -32.50 -53.91 -14.63
C TYR A 10 -33.14 -53.40 -15.95
N ARG A 11 -33.76 -54.35 -16.67
CA ARG A 11 -35.05 -54.32 -17.41
C ARG A 11 -35.31 -53.26 -18.53
N SER A 12 -34.92 -53.61 -19.77
CA SER A 12 -35.35 -52.94 -21.03
C SER A 12 -36.71 -53.40 -21.59
N SER A 13 -37.71 -53.71 -20.76
CA SER A 13 -38.93 -54.39 -21.25
C SER A 13 -40.26 -53.64 -21.03
N GLU A 14 -40.26 -52.49 -20.37
CA GLU A 14 -41.50 -51.75 -20.05
C GLU A 14 -41.78 -50.53 -20.95
N LEU A 15 -40.83 -50.10 -21.79
CA LEU A 15 -40.97 -48.90 -22.65
C LEU A 15 -41.65 -49.13 -24.02
N ILE A 16 -42.00 -50.37 -24.37
CA ILE A 16 -42.46 -50.72 -25.73
C ILE A 16 -44.00 -50.70 -25.89
N LYS A 17 -44.78 -50.43 -24.83
CA LYS A 17 -46.25 -50.59 -24.88
C LYS A 17 -47.07 -49.35 -25.29
N ASP A 18 -46.53 -48.13 -25.30
CA ASP A 18 -47.36 -46.92 -25.46
C ASP A 18 -47.28 -46.21 -26.84
N LEU A 19 -46.73 -46.87 -27.87
CA LEU A 19 -46.44 -46.25 -29.18
C LEU A 19 -47.52 -46.42 -30.27
N ARG A 20 -48.76 -46.82 -29.96
CA ARG A 20 -49.74 -47.19 -31.00
C ARG A 20 -50.81 -46.14 -31.39
N THR A 21 -50.74 -44.88 -30.98
CA THR A 21 -51.73 -43.88 -31.46
C THR A 21 -51.25 -42.42 -31.39
N TYR A 22 -50.86 -41.82 -32.52
CA TYR A 22 -50.82 -40.34 -32.69
C TYR A 22 -50.86 -39.89 -34.18
N ARG A 23 -51.30 -38.64 -34.46
CA ARG A 23 -51.40 -37.96 -35.78
C ARG A 23 -51.05 -36.44 -35.70
N PRO A 24 -50.28 -35.83 -36.62
CA PRO A 24 -49.78 -34.46 -36.61
C PRO A 24 -50.73 -33.58 -37.44
N LYS A 25 -50.35 -32.33 -37.68
CA LYS A 25 -51.33 -31.27 -37.86
C LYS A 25 -50.96 -30.18 -38.90
N TYR A 26 -49.89 -30.27 -39.72
CA TYR A 26 -49.41 -29.43 -40.87
C TYR A 26 -48.37 -30.21 -41.74
N PRO A 27 -48.58 -30.38 -43.06
CA PRO A 27 -47.72 -31.16 -43.99
C PRO A 27 -46.78 -30.36 -44.86
N ILE A 28 -45.62 -30.97 -45.15
CA ILE A 28 -44.50 -30.47 -45.98
C ILE A 28 -44.86 -29.44 -47.05
N PRO A 29 -44.08 -28.33 -47.17
CA PRO A 29 -44.39 -27.28 -48.12
C PRO A 29 -44.30 -27.84 -49.53
N LYS A 30 -45.27 -27.45 -50.35
CA LYS A 30 -45.59 -28.11 -51.62
C LYS A 30 -44.43 -28.09 -52.62
N GLU A 31 -43.47 -27.18 -52.47
CA GLU A 31 -42.31 -27.08 -53.35
C GLU A 31 -41.32 -28.24 -53.21
N LEU A 32 -41.34 -28.99 -52.10
CA LEU A 32 -40.44 -30.13 -51.84
C LEU A 32 -41.10 -31.50 -52.08
N LEU A 33 -42.33 -31.53 -52.59
CA LEU A 33 -43.04 -32.76 -52.94
C LEU A 33 -42.76 -33.23 -54.39
N ASP A 34 -42.15 -32.37 -55.21
CA ASP A 34 -41.81 -32.67 -56.62
C ASP A 34 -40.37 -33.14 -56.83
N VAL A 35 -39.52 -33.15 -55.79
CA VAL A 35 -38.16 -33.69 -55.90
C VAL A 35 -38.21 -35.20 -55.71
N ARG A 36 -37.78 -35.95 -56.74
CA ARG A 36 -37.81 -37.42 -56.70
C ARG A 36 -36.99 -37.93 -55.52
N THR A 37 -37.54 -38.93 -54.81
CA THR A 37 -36.93 -39.60 -53.65
C THR A 37 -35.53 -40.16 -53.88
N GLU A 38 -35.11 -40.29 -55.13
CA GLU A 38 -33.79 -40.75 -55.56
C GLU A 38 -32.68 -39.69 -55.36
N GLU A 39 -33.03 -38.42 -55.14
CA GLU A 39 -32.08 -37.30 -55.01
C GLU A 39 -31.84 -36.82 -53.57
N THR A 40 -32.61 -37.32 -52.58
CA THR A 40 -32.56 -36.83 -51.18
C THR A 40 -31.95 -37.82 -50.18
N PHE A 41 -31.54 -38.99 -50.65
CA PHE A 41 -30.97 -40.08 -49.84
C PHE A 41 -29.66 -40.59 -50.44
N CYS A 42 -28.68 -40.92 -49.61
CA CYS A 42 -27.43 -41.52 -50.08
C CYS A 42 -27.67 -42.97 -50.54
N ALA A 43 -27.42 -43.27 -51.81
CA ALA A 43 -27.66 -44.59 -52.40
C ALA A 43 -26.82 -45.74 -51.78
N TYR A 44 -25.76 -45.45 -51.02
CA TYR A 44 -24.90 -46.46 -50.41
C TYR A 44 -25.28 -46.81 -48.95
N CYS A 45 -25.85 -45.87 -48.19
CA CYS A 45 -26.17 -46.09 -46.77
C CYS A 45 -27.62 -45.74 -46.38
N GLY A 46 -28.44 -45.20 -47.28
CA GLY A 46 -29.87 -44.98 -47.08
C GLY A 46 -30.25 -43.82 -46.16
N VAL A 47 -29.29 -43.00 -45.70
CA VAL A 47 -29.55 -41.85 -44.82
C VAL A 47 -29.80 -40.59 -45.66
N SER A 48 -30.81 -39.78 -45.28
CA SER A 48 -31.13 -38.53 -45.97
C SER A 48 -30.03 -37.48 -45.76
N TYR A 49 -29.59 -36.82 -46.83
CA TYR A 49 -28.58 -35.75 -46.79
C TYR A 49 -29.00 -34.55 -45.90
N LEU A 50 -30.29 -34.39 -45.61
CA LEU A 50 -30.82 -33.36 -44.71
C LEU A 50 -30.56 -33.67 -43.23
N ILE A 51 -30.59 -34.96 -42.84
CA ILE A 51 -30.34 -35.39 -41.45
C ILE A 51 -28.85 -35.26 -41.10
N LEU A 52 -27.97 -35.55 -42.06
CA LEU A 52 -26.52 -35.41 -41.91
C LEU A 52 -26.07 -33.96 -41.68
N ASN A 53 -26.75 -32.99 -42.30
CA ASN A 53 -26.43 -31.57 -42.12
C ASN A 53 -26.87 -31.05 -40.75
N GLU A 54 -28.01 -31.55 -40.25
CA GLU A 54 -28.55 -31.20 -38.93
C GLU A 54 -27.72 -31.79 -37.79
N ILE A 55 -27.22 -33.04 -37.94
CA ILE A 55 -26.31 -33.66 -36.96
C ILE A 55 -25.02 -32.84 -36.84
N LYS A 56 -24.46 -32.41 -37.97
CA LYS A 56 -23.22 -31.62 -37.98
C LYS A 56 -23.39 -30.24 -37.31
N PHE A 57 -24.54 -29.60 -37.50
CA PHE A 57 -24.86 -28.33 -36.83
C PHE A 57 -25.03 -28.48 -35.30
N LEU A 58 -25.58 -29.61 -34.84
CA LEU A 58 -25.75 -29.90 -33.41
C LEU A 58 -24.42 -30.27 -32.72
N GLU A 59 -23.51 -30.95 -33.42
CA GLU A 59 -22.16 -31.22 -32.92
C GLU A 59 -21.38 -29.92 -32.66
N ASP A 60 -21.42 -28.97 -33.60
CA ASP A 60 -20.79 -27.65 -33.45
C ASP A 60 -21.37 -26.84 -32.27
N LYS A 61 -22.67 -26.98 -32.01
CA LYS A 61 -23.36 -26.29 -30.90
C LYS A 61 -23.01 -26.90 -29.53
N SER A 62 -22.82 -28.22 -29.46
CA SER A 62 -22.39 -28.92 -28.24
C SER A 62 -20.96 -28.54 -27.84
N GLU A 63 -20.05 -28.41 -28.81
CA GLU A 63 -18.66 -28.04 -28.58
C GLU A 63 -18.53 -26.62 -28.00
N ASN A 64 -19.38 -25.68 -28.42
CA ASN A 64 -19.40 -24.32 -27.88
C ASN A 64 -19.92 -24.23 -26.44
N LEU A 65 -20.95 -24.99 -26.08
CA LEU A 65 -21.46 -25.02 -24.70
C LEU A 65 -20.46 -25.64 -23.71
N ARG A 66 -19.62 -26.56 -24.16
CA ARG A 66 -18.55 -27.15 -23.34
C ARG A 66 -17.49 -26.11 -22.93
N LYS A 67 -17.14 -25.21 -23.86
CA LYS A 67 -16.20 -24.10 -23.62
C LYS A 67 -16.75 -23.07 -22.63
N GLU A 68 -18.06 -22.80 -22.65
CA GLU A 68 -18.70 -21.91 -21.67
C GLU A 68 -18.73 -22.51 -20.25
N LEU A 69 -18.86 -23.83 -20.11
CA LEU A 69 -18.88 -24.50 -18.80
C LEU A 69 -17.50 -24.52 -18.11
N GLU A 70 -16.42 -24.60 -18.88
CA GLU A 70 -15.05 -24.47 -18.37
C GLU A 70 -14.76 -23.05 -17.85
N LEU A 71 -15.32 -22.02 -18.49
CA LEU A 71 -15.22 -20.62 -18.05
C LEU A 71 -15.92 -20.36 -16.70
N VAL A 72 -16.99 -21.08 -16.38
CA VAL A 72 -17.72 -20.95 -15.11
C VAL A 72 -17.01 -21.66 -13.96
N LYS A 73 -16.34 -22.79 -14.23
CA LYS A 73 -15.62 -23.58 -13.22
C LYS A 73 -14.39 -22.84 -12.65
N HIS A 74 -13.81 -21.92 -13.40
CA HIS A 74 -12.71 -21.07 -12.94
C HIS A 74 -13.12 -19.95 -11.96
N LYS A 75 -14.42 -19.67 -11.78
CA LYS A 75 -14.92 -18.59 -10.91
C LYS A 75 -15.34 -19.00 -9.49
N GLN A 76 -15.27 -20.29 -9.11
CA GLN A 76 -15.79 -20.79 -7.82
C GLN A 76 -14.74 -21.29 -6.80
N CYS A 77 -13.44 -21.12 -7.04
CA CYS A 77 -12.39 -21.75 -6.21
C CYS A 77 -11.84 -20.91 -5.03
N SER A 78 -12.61 -19.98 -4.46
CA SER A 78 -12.13 -19.22 -3.30
C SER A 78 -13.27 -18.73 -2.41
N HIS A 79 -13.62 -19.49 -1.35
CA HIS A 79 -13.99 -18.94 -0.04
C HIS A 79 -14.08 -20.01 1.08
N SER A 80 -13.43 -19.67 2.21
CA SER A 80 -13.65 -20.04 3.63
C SER A 80 -12.67 -21.02 4.31
N PRO A 81 -12.06 -20.58 5.44
CA PRO A 81 -11.67 -21.43 6.56
C PRO A 81 -12.52 -21.13 7.83
N ILE A 82 -12.75 -22.16 8.67
CA ILE A 82 -13.38 -22.07 10.00
C ILE A 82 -12.34 -22.47 11.09
N PRO A 83 -12.36 -21.86 12.29
CA PRO A 83 -11.31 -21.97 13.31
C PRO A 83 -11.69 -22.81 14.56
N GLY A 84 -10.68 -23.21 15.34
CA GLY A 84 -10.79 -23.68 16.74
C GLY A 84 -9.49 -24.37 17.20
N GLY A 85 -8.96 -24.25 18.42
CA GLY A 85 -9.31 -23.49 19.62
C GLY A 85 -8.32 -23.81 20.76
N ASN A 86 -8.23 -22.89 21.74
CA ASN A 86 -7.80 -22.98 23.16
C ASN A 86 -6.39 -23.46 23.58
N VAL A 87 -5.69 -22.67 24.40
CA VAL A 87 -5.53 -22.80 25.88
C VAL A 87 -4.53 -21.75 26.42
N ASP A 88 -4.82 -21.18 27.60
CA ASP A 88 -4.14 -20.08 28.32
C ASP A 88 -2.76 -20.41 28.94
N LEU A 89 -1.81 -19.46 28.92
CA LEU A 89 -1.13 -18.81 30.08
C LEU A 89 -0.05 -17.78 29.61
N PRO A 90 0.47 -16.87 30.47
CA PRO A 90 0.89 -15.52 30.08
C PRO A 90 2.37 -15.41 29.72
N SER A 91 2.67 -14.90 28.53
CA SER A 91 4.00 -14.45 28.13
C SER A 91 3.83 -13.34 27.09
N ASN A 92 3.63 -12.10 27.56
CA ASN A 92 3.40 -10.92 26.71
C ASN A 92 4.61 -10.55 25.81
N GLY A 93 5.68 -11.35 25.81
CA GLY A 93 6.81 -11.23 24.87
C GLY A 93 6.83 -12.32 23.78
N GLU A 94 6.38 -13.54 24.05
CA GLU A 94 6.43 -14.66 23.08
C GLU A 94 5.22 -14.69 22.13
N LYS A 95 4.07 -14.16 22.53
CA LYS A 95 2.88 -14.09 21.64
C LYS A 95 3.15 -13.25 20.39
N HIS A 96 3.83 -12.12 20.54
CA HIS A 96 4.12 -11.23 19.40
C HIS A 96 5.06 -11.90 18.39
N VAL A 97 6.07 -12.63 18.89
CA VAL A 97 6.99 -13.40 18.04
C VAL A 97 6.29 -14.58 17.37
N SER A 98 5.38 -15.26 18.06
CA SER A 98 4.61 -16.38 17.49
C SER A 98 3.62 -15.91 16.43
N GLU A 99 2.95 -14.78 16.65
CA GLU A 99 2.04 -14.14 15.67
C GLU A 99 2.81 -13.64 14.43
N ASP A 100 4.02 -13.10 14.62
CA ASP A 100 4.86 -12.66 13.50
C ASP A 100 5.45 -13.84 12.71
N ILE A 101 5.80 -14.95 13.38
CA ILE A 101 6.19 -16.20 12.71
C ILE A 101 5.02 -16.80 11.92
N GLU A 102 3.82 -16.81 12.48
CA GLU A 102 2.62 -17.32 11.81
C GLU A 102 2.25 -16.47 10.58
N ARG A 103 2.39 -15.15 10.69
CA ARG A 103 2.23 -14.22 9.57
C ARG A 103 3.23 -14.49 8.45
N LEU A 104 4.52 -14.64 8.79
CA LEU A 104 5.58 -14.93 7.80
C LEU A 104 5.41 -16.31 7.14
N LEU A 105 4.89 -17.31 7.86
CA LEU A 105 4.58 -18.62 7.30
C LEU A 105 3.39 -18.56 6.32
N ASN A 106 2.37 -17.76 6.62
CA ASN A 106 1.26 -17.52 5.70
C ASN A 106 1.70 -16.76 4.45
N GLU A 107 2.50 -15.71 4.59
CA GLU A 107 3.09 -14.97 3.46
C GLU A 107 3.95 -15.90 2.59
N LYS A 108 4.76 -16.76 3.20
CA LYS A 108 5.55 -17.76 2.48
C LYS A 108 4.67 -18.74 1.69
N ALA A 109 3.57 -19.21 2.28
CA ALA A 109 2.64 -20.12 1.61
C ALA A 109 1.95 -19.44 0.42
N GLU A 110 1.58 -18.16 0.56
CA GLU A 110 0.98 -17.36 -0.51
C GLU A 110 1.96 -17.14 -1.67
N ILE A 111 3.23 -16.83 -1.37
CA ILE A 111 4.27 -16.69 -2.39
C ILE A 111 4.53 -18.00 -3.13
N ILE A 112 4.53 -19.14 -2.44
CA ILE A 112 4.70 -20.45 -3.08
C ILE A 112 3.53 -20.73 -4.03
N GLN A 113 2.30 -20.44 -3.61
CA GLN A 113 1.12 -20.63 -4.46
C GLN A 113 1.17 -19.74 -5.72
N GLN A 114 1.56 -18.47 -5.56
CA GLN A 114 1.72 -17.55 -6.69
C GLN A 114 2.80 -18.02 -7.67
N LEU A 115 3.88 -18.61 -7.15
CA LEU A 115 4.96 -19.17 -7.97
C LEU A 115 4.49 -20.41 -8.76
N ASP A 116 3.73 -21.31 -8.14
CA ASP A 116 3.18 -22.49 -8.81
C ASP A 116 2.14 -22.12 -9.88
N ASP A 117 1.30 -21.11 -9.62
CA ASP A 117 0.34 -20.57 -10.59
C ASP A 117 1.07 -19.92 -11.78
N ALA A 118 2.14 -19.17 -11.53
CA ALA A 118 2.96 -18.57 -12.58
C ALA A 118 3.67 -19.63 -13.43
N ASN A 119 4.19 -20.68 -12.80
CA ASN A 119 4.87 -21.78 -13.49
C ASN A 119 3.88 -22.59 -14.37
N THR A 120 2.65 -22.78 -13.88
CA THR A 120 1.58 -23.42 -14.65
C THR A 120 1.21 -22.58 -15.88
N LYS A 121 1.09 -21.26 -15.74
CA LYS A 121 0.86 -20.35 -16.87
C LYS A 121 1.98 -20.40 -17.91
N LEU A 122 3.24 -20.47 -17.46
CA LEU A 122 4.40 -20.59 -18.34
C LEU A 122 4.33 -21.87 -19.20
N ILE A 123 4.01 -23.01 -18.58
CA ILE A 123 3.87 -24.30 -19.29
C ILE A 123 2.74 -24.23 -20.33
N CYS A 124 1.62 -23.58 -20.00
CA CYS A 124 0.53 -23.37 -20.95
C CYS A 124 0.98 -22.50 -22.14
N TYR A 125 1.72 -21.42 -21.90
CA TYR A 125 2.24 -20.58 -22.97
C TYR A 125 3.22 -21.33 -23.89
N GLU A 126 4.16 -22.10 -23.34
CA GLU A 126 5.06 -22.95 -24.13
C GLU A 126 4.30 -23.99 -24.99
N ALA A 127 3.19 -24.54 -24.48
CA ALA A 127 2.34 -25.45 -25.23
C ALA A 127 1.63 -24.73 -26.39
N THR A 128 1.12 -23.52 -26.17
CA THR A 128 0.49 -22.71 -27.22
C THR A 128 1.50 -22.27 -28.29
N GLU A 129 2.72 -21.89 -27.90
CA GLU A 129 3.78 -21.54 -28.84
C GLU A 129 4.15 -22.73 -29.75
N LYS A 130 4.29 -23.93 -29.17
CA LYS A 130 4.53 -25.16 -29.95
C LYS A 130 3.38 -25.48 -30.91
N GLN A 131 2.14 -25.15 -30.54
CA GLN A 131 0.97 -25.31 -31.42
C GLN A 131 1.05 -24.33 -32.60
N PHE A 132 1.34 -23.05 -32.34
CA PHE A 132 1.51 -22.03 -33.38
C PHE A 132 2.64 -22.37 -34.36
N ILE A 133 3.77 -22.86 -33.87
CA ILE A 133 4.89 -23.27 -34.73
C ILE A 133 4.47 -24.42 -35.67
N LYS A 134 3.68 -25.38 -35.19
CA LYS A 134 3.15 -26.48 -36.03
C LYS A 134 2.16 -25.99 -37.07
N GLU A 135 1.29 -25.05 -36.71
CA GLU A 135 0.34 -24.45 -37.66
C GLU A 135 1.05 -23.61 -38.71
N LEU A 136 2.06 -22.83 -38.32
CA LEU A 136 2.89 -22.06 -39.25
C LEU A 136 3.58 -22.98 -40.26
N ALA A 137 4.17 -24.09 -39.79
CA ALA A 137 4.80 -25.07 -40.66
C ALA A 137 3.80 -25.75 -41.61
N ARG A 138 2.58 -26.02 -41.17
CA ARG A 138 1.51 -26.58 -42.01
C ARG A 138 1.06 -25.59 -43.07
N SER A 139 0.80 -24.33 -42.69
CA SER A 139 0.43 -23.26 -43.63
C SER A 139 1.53 -23.01 -44.66
N GLN A 140 2.79 -23.05 -44.24
CA GLN A 140 3.92 -22.90 -45.16
C GLN A 140 4.02 -24.05 -46.16
N ALA A 141 3.80 -25.30 -45.73
CA ALA A 141 3.74 -26.45 -46.61
C ALA A 141 2.57 -26.35 -47.61
N GLU A 142 1.41 -25.86 -47.17
CA GLU A 142 0.24 -25.65 -48.02
C GLU A 142 0.46 -24.56 -49.07
N VAL A 143 1.13 -23.45 -48.69
CA VAL A 143 1.55 -22.42 -49.64
C VAL A 143 2.52 -22.98 -50.69
N SER A 144 3.51 -23.78 -50.28
CA SER A 144 4.43 -24.43 -51.22
C SER A 144 3.72 -25.37 -52.18
N TYR A 145 2.78 -26.19 -51.70
CA TYR A 145 1.95 -27.06 -52.54
C TYR A 145 1.11 -26.26 -53.55
N ASN A 146 0.49 -25.16 -53.09
CA ASN A 146 -0.31 -24.30 -53.96
C ASN A 146 0.56 -23.56 -55.00
N GLN A 147 1.77 -23.15 -54.64
CA GLN A 147 2.75 -22.60 -55.59
C GLN A 147 3.13 -23.61 -56.67
N GLU A 148 3.37 -24.86 -56.29
CA GLU A 148 3.71 -25.94 -57.23
C GLU A 148 2.55 -26.23 -58.20
N LYS A 149 1.31 -26.30 -57.69
CA LYS A 149 0.10 -26.37 -58.52
C LYS A 149 -0.06 -25.17 -59.45
N LEU A 150 0.25 -23.96 -58.99
CA LEU A 150 0.18 -22.76 -59.80
C LEU A 150 1.17 -22.84 -60.97
N ILE A 151 2.39 -23.35 -60.73
CA ILE A 151 3.41 -23.59 -61.75
C ILE A 151 2.90 -24.62 -62.77
N GLU A 152 2.34 -25.75 -62.32
CA GLU A 152 1.75 -26.76 -63.22
C GLU A 152 0.63 -26.19 -64.10
N LEU A 153 -0.26 -25.37 -63.52
CA LEU A 153 -1.31 -24.67 -64.26
C LEU A 153 -0.73 -23.63 -65.23
N PHE A 154 0.36 -22.96 -64.87
CA PHE A 154 1.06 -22.03 -65.75
C PHE A 154 1.66 -22.75 -66.96
N ASP A 155 2.29 -23.91 -66.74
CA ASP A 155 2.83 -24.76 -67.79
C ASP A 155 1.74 -25.38 -68.67
N TYR A 156 0.61 -25.76 -68.07
CA TYR A 156 -0.56 -26.19 -68.82
C TYR A 156 -1.12 -25.05 -69.69
N SER A 157 -1.28 -23.85 -69.13
CA SER A 157 -1.67 -22.64 -69.86
C SER A 157 -0.70 -22.32 -71.00
N LYS A 158 0.61 -22.50 -70.77
CA LYS A 158 1.66 -22.30 -71.78
C LYS A 158 1.54 -23.33 -72.92
N ARG A 159 1.28 -24.60 -72.60
CA ARG A 159 1.01 -25.67 -73.60
C ARG A 159 -0.27 -25.38 -74.41
N VAL A 160 -1.34 -24.97 -73.75
CA VAL A 160 -2.60 -24.57 -74.39
C VAL A 160 -2.38 -23.34 -75.29
N ARG A 161 -1.62 -22.34 -74.83
CA ARG A 161 -1.22 -21.18 -75.64
C ARG A 161 -0.44 -21.57 -76.88
N ASN A 162 0.50 -22.51 -76.77
CA ASN A 162 1.30 -22.96 -77.91
C ASN A 162 0.45 -23.73 -78.93
N LYS A 163 -0.46 -24.60 -78.47
CA LYS A 163 -1.43 -25.30 -79.35
C LYS A 163 -2.44 -24.34 -79.99
N LEU A 164 -2.87 -23.31 -79.27
CA LEU A 164 -3.71 -22.24 -79.79
C LEU A 164 -2.95 -21.38 -80.80
N LYS A 165 -1.68 -21.03 -80.52
CA LYS A 165 -0.82 -20.25 -81.41
C LYS A 165 -0.61 -20.94 -82.77
N GLU A 166 -0.52 -22.27 -82.80
CA GLU A 166 -0.50 -23.05 -84.05
C GLU A 166 -1.83 -23.01 -84.83
N LYS A 167 -2.98 -22.88 -84.15
CA LYS A 167 -4.30 -22.72 -84.80
C LYS A 167 -4.68 -21.25 -85.10
N LEU A 168 -4.06 -20.28 -84.43
CA LEU A 168 -4.46 -18.88 -84.45
C LEU A 168 -3.92 -18.08 -85.65
N PHE A 169 -2.88 -18.55 -86.33
CA PHE A 169 -2.28 -17.79 -87.44
C PHE A 169 -3.00 -17.93 -88.79
N THR A 170 -4.09 -18.71 -88.87
CA THR A 170 -4.85 -18.91 -90.13
C THR A 170 -6.34 -18.59 -90.04
N ASP A 171 -6.87 -18.20 -88.88
CA ASP A 171 -8.33 -18.06 -88.68
C ASP A 171 -8.74 -16.64 -88.26
N SER A 172 -9.49 -15.96 -89.13
CA SER A 172 -9.96 -14.58 -88.94
C SER A 172 -10.92 -14.42 -87.75
N LEU A 173 -11.48 -15.51 -87.23
CA LEU A 173 -12.39 -15.51 -86.09
C LEU A 173 -11.69 -15.34 -84.73
N LEU A 174 -10.36 -15.49 -84.67
CA LEU A 174 -9.60 -15.50 -83.42
C LEU A 174 -8.99 -14.14 -83.04
N ARG A 175 -9.00 -13.17 -83.96
CA ARG A 175 -8.50 -11.81 -83.73
C ARG A 175 -9.25 -11.04 -82.62
N PRO A 176 -10.60 -11.09 -82.53
CA PRO A 176 -11.33 -10.48 -81.42
C PRO A 176 -10.98 -11.08 -80.06
N ILE A 177 -10.64 -12.38 -80.02
CA ILE A 177 -10.23 -13.06 -78.79
C ILE A 177 -8.84 -12.60 -78.35
N VAL A 178 -7.90 -12.42 -79.29
CA VAL A 178 -6.57 -11.88 -79.01
C VAL A 178 -6.65 -10.43 -78.53
N ASP A 179 -7.48 -9.60 -79.16
CA ASP A 179 -7.70 -8.22 -78.75
C ASP A 179 -8.31 -8.16 -77.33
N ARG A 180 -9.23 -9.07 -77.00
CA ARG A 180 -9.79 -9.20 -75.65
C ARG A 180 -8.75 -9.68 -74.63
N ILE A 181 -7.85 -10.61 -75.00
CA ILE A 181 -6.75 -11.06 -74.14
C ILE A 181 -5.75 -9.93 -73.88
N ASN A 182 -5.43 -9.13 -74.90
CA ASN A 182 -4.54 -7.96 -74.73
C ASN A 182 -5.21 -6.90 -73.86
N SER A 183 -6.50 -6.61 -74.09
CA SER A 183 -7.27 -5.73 -73.21
C SER A 183 -7.29 -6.22 -71.76
N LEU A 184 -7.50 -7.53 -71.51
CA LEU A 184 -7.44 -8.09 -70.16
C LEU A 184 -6.03 -7.99 -69.55
N ARG A 185 -4.97 -8.16 -70.35
CA ARG A 185 -3.59 -7.96 -69.88
C ARG A 185 -3.32 -6.52 -69.48
N ASP A 186 -3.84 -5.57 -70.25
CA ASP A 186 -3.71 -4.14 -69.95
C ASP A 186 -4.46 -3.83 -68.64
N HIS A 187 -5.69 -4.32 -68.47
CA HIS A 187 -6.44 -4.20 -67.22
C HIS A 187 -5.70 -4.83 -66.03
N ILE A 188 -5.11 -6.02 -66.17
CA ILE A 188 -4.30 -6.65 -65.12
C ILE A 188 -3.06 -5.81 -64.81
N SER A 189 -2.43 -5.19 -65.80
CA SER A 189 -1.26 -4.33 -65.59
C SER A 189 -1.65 -3.05 -64.85
N THR A 190 -2.77 -2.42 -65.21
CA THR A 190 -3.32 -1.28 -64.48
C THR A 190 -3.69 -1.65 -63.05
N LEU A 191 -4.31 -2.82 -62.84
CA LEU A 191 -4.67 -3.31 -61.51
C LEU A 191 -3.42 -3.57 -60.65
N ASN A 192 -2.37 -4.17 -61.21
CA ASN A 192 -1.09 -4.36 -60.51
C ASN A 192 -0.42 -3.03 -60.18
N GLN A 193 -0.51 -2.03 -61.07
CA GLN A 193 0.02 -0.71 -60.80
C GLN A 193 -0.73 -0.04 -59.63
N LEU A 194 -2.06 -0.10 -59.62
CA LEU A 194 -2.89 0.38 -58.52
C LEU A 194 -2.56 -0.34 -57.21
N TYR A 195 -2.46 -1.67 -57.25
CA TYR A 195 -2.07 -2.48 -56.08
C TYR A 195 -0.70 -2.07 -55.52
N ASN A 196 0.31 -1.91 -56.38
CA ASN A 196 1.65 -1.51 -55.94
C ASN A 196 1.66 -0.09 -55.36
N THR A 197 0.88 0.83 -55.93
CA THR A 197 0.71 2.19 -55.37
C THR A 197 0.07 2.14 -53.99
N SER A 198 -1.02 1.37 -53.82
CA SER A 198 -1.67 1.21 -52.52
C SER A 198 -0.77 0.51 -51.50
N LEU A 199 0.00 -0.50 -51.90
CA LEU A 199 0.96 -1.19 -51.03
C LEU A 199 2.08 -0.23 -50.57
N THR A 200 2.57 0.62 -51.47
CA THR A 200 3.60 1.62 -51.13
C THR A 200 3.05 2.67 -50.15
N GLN A 201 1.80 3.12 -50.36
CA GLN A 201 1.12 4.03 -49.43
C GLN A 201 0.96 3.41 -48.05
N LEU A 202 0.53 2.14 -47.98
CA LEU A 202 0.38 1.42 -46.72
C LEU A 202 1.72 1.24 -46.00
N ASN A 203 2.79 0.93 -46.74
CA ASN A 203 4.13 0.78 -46.17
C ASN A 203 4.67 2.12 -45.61
N ASN A 204 4.39 3.24 -46.29
CA ASN A 204 4.75 4.57 -45.79
C ASN A 204 3.98 4.93 -44.51
N GLN A 205 2.68 4.62 -44.45
CA GLN A 205 1.88 4.80 -43.24
C GLN A 205 2.39 3.93 -42.09
N TYR A 206 2.73 2.68 -42.36
CA TYR A 206 3.30 1.76 -41.37
C TYR A 206 4.62 2.31 -40.79
N ASN A 207 5.51 2.82 -41.64
CA ASN A 207 6.77 3.41 -41.20
C ASN A 207 6.54 4.69 -40.36
N GLU A 208 5.57 5.53 -40.74
CA GLU A 208 5.22 6.72 -39.97
C GLU A 208 4.68 6.37 -38.57
N ILE A 209 3.81 5.35 -38.50
CA ILE A 209 3.29 4.86 -37.22
C ILE A 209 4.42 4.26 -36.38
N THR A 210 5.32 3.50 -36.98
CA THR A 210 6.47 2.88 -36.29
C THR A 210 7.38 3.97 -35.69
N ASN A 211 7.72 5.00 -36.46
CA ASN A 211 8.52 6.12 -35.95
C ASN A 211 7.85 6.86 -34.80
N LYS A 212 6.52 7.07 -34.88
CA LYS A 212 5.75 7.66 -33.78
C LYS A 212 5.76 6.78 -32.53
N LEU A 213 5.66 5.47 -32.70
CA LEU A 213 5.73 4.50 -31.59
C LEU A 213 7.11 4.53 -30.91
N ASP A 214 8.19 4.61 -31.69
CA ASP A 214 9.56 4.71 -31.14
C ASP A 214 9.75 6.01 -30.34
N LEU A 215 9.25 7.13 -30.84
CA LEU A 215 9.24 8.42 -30.12
C LEU A 215 8.48 8.34 -28.80
N VAL A 216 7.27 7.79 -28.82
CA VAL A 216 6.46 7.60 -27.59
C VAL A 216 7.16 6.65 -26.62
N THR A 217 7.82 5.62 -27.11
CA THR A 217 8.59 4.68 -26.28
C THR A 217 9.77 5.38 -25.61
N LEU A 218 10.51 6.22 -26.33
CA LEU A 218 11.60 7.01 -25.79
C LEU A 218 11.11 8.02 -24.72
N GLU A 219 9.99 8.69 -24.97
CA GLU A 219 9.36 9.60 -24.02
C GLU A 219 8.90 8.87 -22.75
N LYS A 220 8.30 7.69 -22.90
CA LYS A 220 7.91 6.82 -21.78
C LYS A 220 9.13 6.44 -20.94
N ASP A 221 10.22 6.01 -21.55
CA ASP A 221 11.43 5.60 -20.84
C ASP A 221 12.11 6.78 -20.13
N SER A 222 12.10 7.97 -20.76
CA SER A 222 12.56 9.23 -20.14
C SER A 222 11.70 9.62 -18.93
N ALA A 223 10.38 9.47 -19.02
CA ALA A 223 9.47 9.71 -17.91
C ALA A 223 9.69 8.72 -16.75
N ILE A 224 9.90 7.44 -17.06
CA ILE A 224 10.22 6.40 -16.06
C ILE A 224 11.54 6.74 -15.35
N HIS A 225 12.58 7.16 -16.09
CA HIS A 225 13.85 7.54 -15.49
C HIS A 225 13.69 8.72 -14.52
N LYS A 226 12.96 9.77 -14.93
CA LYS A 226 12.68 10.93 -14.05
C LYS A 226 11.88 10.52 -12.82
N PHE A 227 10.90 9.64 -12.97
CA PHE A 227 10.13 9.11 -11.85
C PHE A 227 11.03 8.39 -10.84
N ASN A 228 11.90 7.50 -11.31
CA ASN A 228 12.83 6.76 -10.45
C ASN A 228 13.81 7.70 -9.73
N GLU A 229 14.30 8.75 -10.39
CA GLU A 229 15.17 9.76 -9.77
C GLU A 229 14.44 10.53 -8.66
N LEU A 230 13.19 10.92 -8.89
CA LEU A 230 12.36 11.57 -7.87
C LEU A 230 12.04 10.63 -6.70
N GLU A 231 11.76 9.36 -6.97
CA GLU A 231 11.52 8.36 -5.94
C GLU A 231 12.77 8.16 -5.06
N LEU A 232 13.96 8.15 -5.67
CA LEU A 232 15.23 8.06 -4.94
C LEU A 232 15.45 9.30 -4.05
N LYS A 233 15.27 10.50 -4.59
CA LYS A 233 15.38 11.76 -3.81
C LYS A 233 14.39 11.78 -2.65
N TYR A 234 13.15 11.34 -2.88
CA TYR A 234 12.16 11.26 -1.82
C TYR A 234 12.55 10.26 -0.71
N LYS A 235 13.15 9.12 -1.07
CA LYS A 235 13.69 8.15 -0.11
C LYS A 235 14.84 8.74 0.71
N GLU A 236 15.78 9.44 0.06
CA GLU A 236 16.90 10.12 0.74
C GLU A 236 16.41 11.21 1.69
N GLU A 237 15.48 12.06 1.26
CA GLU A 237 14.89 13.08 2.13
C GLU A 237 14.18 12.45 3.34
N ARG A 238 13.37 11.38 3.12
CA ARG A 238 12.70 10.66 4.21
C ARG A 238 13.72 10.11 5.23
N ASN A 239 14.83 9.54 4.75
CA ASN A 239 15.89 9.03 5.62
C ASN A 239 16.55 10.16 6.42
N ASN A 240 16.88 11.29 5.78
CA ASN A 240 17.43 12.46 6.45
C ASN A 240 16.48 13.04 7.51
N TRP A 241 15.17 13.07 7.24
CA TRP A 241 14.15 13.47 8.21
C TRP A 241 14.10 12.51 9.40
N SER A 242 14.19 11.20 9.15
CA SER A 242 14.23 10.19 10.20
C SER A 242 15.48 10.30 11.07
N GLU A 243 16.64 10.57 10.47
CA GLU A 243 17.90 10.75 11.19
C GLU A 243 17.86 12.01 12.08
N LYS A 244 17.42 13.15 11.53
CA LYS A 244 17.22 14.39 12.31
C LYS A 244 16.22 14.24 13.45
N GLN A 245 15.13 13.50 13.24
CA GLN A 245 14.18 13.16 14.30
C GLN A 245 14.85 12.33 15.40
N GLY A 246 15.68 11.35 15.02
CA GLY A 246 16.47 10.55 15.95
C GLY A 246 17.45 11.38 16.78
N GLU A 247 18.18 12.30 16.16
CA GLU A 247 19.09 13.23 16.84
C GLU A 247 18.33 14.12 17.84
N GLN A 248 17.22 14.73 17.41
CA GLN A 248 16.38 15.58 18.27
C GLN A 248 15.82 14.80 19.46
N LEU A 249 15.37 13.57 19.26
CA LEU A 249 14.91 12.70 20.35
C LEU A 249 16.06 12.37 21.32
N GLY A 250 17.27 12.14 20.80
CA GLY A 250 18.48 11.97 21.59
C GLY A 250 18.77 13.18 22.48
N ASP A 251 18.76 14.37 21.89
CA ASP A 251 18.98 15.64 22.61
C ASP A 251 17.92 15.88 23.69
N ILE A 252 16.64 15.63 23.38
CA ILE A 252 15.55 15.73 24.35
C ILE A 252 15.79 14.77 25.52
N LEU A 253 16.26 13.55 25.26
CA LEU A 253 16.52 12.55 26.29
C LEU A 253 17.67 12.98 27.21
N VAL A 254 18.74 13.54 26.64
CA VAL A 254 19.87 14.10 27.38
C VAL A 254 19.42 15.29 28.24
N LEU A 255 18.66 16.23 27.67
CA LEU A 255 18.14 17.38 28.40
C LEU A 255 17.19 16.96 29.53
N LYS A 256 16.33 15.98 29.29
CA LYS A 256 15.43 15.43 30.31
C LYS A 256 16.21 14.78 31.46
N THR A 257 17.30 14.08 31.15
CA THR A 257 18.18 13.47 32.15
C THR A 257 18.87 14.54 32.98
N LYS A 258 19.47 15.55 32.35
CA LYS A 258 20.07 16.71 33.05
C LYS A 258 19.08 17.45 33.91
N LEU A 259 17.85 17.69 33.41
CA LEU A 259 16.79 18.34 34.18
C LEU A 259 16.41 17.51 35.42
N SER A 260 16.34 16.18 35.29
CA SER A 260 16.09 15.30 36.44
C SER A 260 17.20 15.36 37.47
N GLU A 261 18.46 15.40 37.03
CA GLU A 261 19.62 15.54 37.92
C GLU A 261 19.63 16.89 38.65
N GLU A 262 19.37 17.98 37.95
CA GLU A 262 19.27 19.32 38.55
C GLU A 262 18.08 19.44 39.51
N SER A 263 16.94 18.83 39.18
CA SER A 263 15.80 18.77 40.10
C SER A 263 16.17 18.06 41.40
N LYS A 264 16.88 16.92 41.32
CA LYS A 264 17.35 16.20 42.50
C LYS A 264 18.34 17.04 43.31
N ARG A 265 19.26 17.76 42.66
CA ARG A 265 20.19 18.69 43.34
C ARG A 265 19.43 19.79 44.06
N LEU A 266 18.42 20.36 43.44
CA LEU A 266 17.59 21.39 44.04
C LEU A 266 16.82 20.87 45.26
N ASP A 267 16.27 19.66 45.17
CA ASP A 267 15.60 19.00 46.31
C ASP A 267 16.57 18.81 47.48
N THR A 268 17.79 18.33 47.22
CA THR A 268 18.82 18.18 48.28
C THR A 268 19.18 19.51 48.93
N LEU A 269 19.34 20.59 48.14
CA LEU A 269 19.62 21.92 48.67
C LEU A 269 18.45 22.48 49.48
N HIS A 270 17.20 22.21 49.07
CA HIS A 270 16.02 22.59 49.83
C HIS A 270 15.96 21.88 51.18
N ASP A 271 16.33 20.60 51.23
CA ASP A 271 16.37 19.84 52.47
C ASP A 271 17.50 20.29 53.38
N GLU A 272 18.70 20.56 52.84
CA GLU A 272 19.80 21.18 53.60
C GLU A 272 19.39 22.54 54.18
N LYS A 273 18.73 23.39 53.38
CA LYS A 273 18.19 24.68 53.84
C LYS A 273 17.18 24.48 54.97
N ARG A 274 16.28 23.51 54.86
CA ARG A 274 15.30 23.19 55.92
C ARG A 274 16.00 22.75 57.21
N GLN A 275 17.03 21.90 57.12
CA GLN A 275 17.80 21.46 58.28
C GLN A 275 18.54 22.63 58.95
N LEU A 276 19.14 23.52 58.16
CA LEU A 276 19.77 24.75 58.67
C LEU A 276 18.78 25.65 59.42
N ILE A 277 17.59 25.85 58.85
CA ILE A 277 16.52 26.63 59.50
C ILE A 277 16.13 25.98 60.83
N LEU A 278 15.88 24.66 60.86
CA LEU A 278 15.55 23.94 62.10
C LEU A 278 16.65 24.07 63.17
N ASN A 279 17.92 23.96 62.78
CA ASN A 279 19.05 24.14 63.69
C ASN A 279 19.10 25.58 64.26
N PHE A 280 18.88 26.59 63.42
CA PHE A 280 18.82 27.98 63.88
C PHE A 280 17.62 28.24 64.80
N GLU A 281 16.45 27.69 64.49
CA GLU A 281 15.26 27.80 65.35
C GLU A 281 15.51 27.16 66.72
N GLN A 282 16.13 25.97 66.77
CA GLN A 282 16.52 25.33 68.03
C GLN A 282 17.51 26.18 68.82
N ARG A 283 18.54 26.73 68.15
CA ARG A 283 19.53 27.63 68.78
C ARG A 283 18.87 28.88 69.36
N ILE A 284 17.95 29.50 68.63
CA ILE A 284 17.20 30.68 69.07
C ILE A 284 16.32 30.34 70.27
N ASN A 285 15.67 29.19 70.28
CA ASN A 285 14.85 28.74 71.42
C ASN A 285 15.71 28.50 72.66
N GLY A 286 16.86 27.82 72.52
CA GLY A 286 17.80 27.66 73.64
C GLY A 286 18.29 28.99 74.20
N LEU A 287 18.66 29.95 73.34
CA LEU A 287 19.05 31.30 73.78
C LEU A 287 17.90 32.05 74.45
N LYS A 288 16.65 31.86 74.03
CA LYS A 288 15.47 32.44 74.69
C LYS A 288 15.29 31.86 76.10
N GLU A 289 15.44 30.56 76.26
CA GLU A 289 15.37 29.89 77.58
C GLU A 289 16.48 30.38 78.51
N GLU A 290 17.72 30.47 78.02
CA GLU A 290 18.85 31.04 78.78
C GLU A 290 18.57 32.49 79.20
N ASN A 291 18.07 33.33 78.28
CA ASN A 291 17.71 34.71 78.61
C ASN A 291 16.59 34.80 79.65
N GLN A 292 15.60 33.90 79.62
CA GLN A 292 14.56 33.84 80.65
C GLN A 292 15.15 33.45 82.00
N SER A 293 16.10 32.51 82.04
CA SER A 293 16.83 32.14 83.25
C SER A 293 17.61 33.34 83.81
N PHE A 294 18.39 34.03 82.99
CA PHE A 294 19.12 35.23 83.40
C PHE A 294 18.19 36.36 83.86
N ALA A 295 17.04 36.54 83.20
CA ALA A 295 16.05 37.52 83.63
C ALA A 295 15.47 37.18 85.01
N HIS A 296 15.27 35.89 85.31
CA HIS A 296 14.81 35.45 86.62
C HIS A 296 15.88 35.64 87.70
N GLU A 297 17.13 35.27 87.40
CA GLU A 297 18.27 35.47 88.29
C GLU A 297 18.51 36.96 88.59
N ASN A 298 18.47 37.82 87.57
CA ASN A 298 18.55 39.27 87.74
C ASN A 298 17.43 39.82 88.62
N ARG A 299 16.21 39.28 88.51
CA ARG A 299 15.09 39.68 89.37
C ARG A 299 15.36 39.30 90.83
N SER A 300 15.82 38.08 91.07
CA SER A 300 16.22 37.60 92.41
C SER A 300 17.35 38.45 93.00
N LEU A 301 18.39 38.75 92.23
CA LEU A 301 19.48 39.62 92.65
C LEU A 301 18.98 41.03 92.97
N LYS A 302 18.06 41.57 92.17
CA LYS A 302 17.47 42.89 92.40
C LYS A 302 16.65 42.92 93.69
N GLU A 303 15.85 41.90 93.97
CA GLU A 303 15.13 41.75 95.24
C GLU A 303 16.10 41.68 96.44
N LYS A 304 17.21 40.95 96.28
CA LYS A 304 18.25 40.83 97.30
C LYS A 304 18.96 42.16 97.55
N ILE A 305 19.28 42.91 96.49
CA ILE A 305 19.82 44.27 96.60
C ILE A 305 18.83 45.18 97.34
N SER A 306 17.55 45.19 96.96
CA SER A 306 16.54 45.99 97.65
C SER A 306 16.43 45.65 99.14
N SER A 307 16.45 44.36 99.51
CA SER A 307 16.46 43.94 100.91
C SER A 307 17.70 44.41 101.66
N LEU A 308 18.88 44.31 101.05
CA LEU A 308 20.13 44.80 101.65
C LEU A 308 20.13 46.32 101.78
N THR A 309 19.60 47.06 100.80
CA THR A 309 19.43 48.51 100.86
C THR A 309 18.51 48.88 102.02
N GLU A 310 17.37 48.20 102.18
CA GLU A 310 16.46 48.42 103.30
C GLU A 310 17.10 48.08 104.65
N GLN A 311 17.90 47.02 104.74
CA GLN A 311 18.67 46.71 105.94
C GLN A 311 19.71 47.80 106.25
N LEU A 312 20.39 48.31 105.22
CA LEU A 312 21.39 49.38 105.35
C LEU A 312 20.72 50.69 105.79
N ASP A 313 19.59 51.07 105.21
CA ASP A 313 18.81 52.25 105.59
C ASP A 313 18.32 52.14 107.04
N ASN A 314 17.84 50.95 107.45
CA ASN A 314 17.46 50.70 108.85
C ASN A 314 18.67 50.80 109.81
N GLN A 315 19.86 50.36 109.39
CA GLN A 315 21.08 50.53 110.17
C GLN A 315 21.55 51.99 110.22
N LEU A 316 21.46 52.72 109.11
CA LEU A 316 21.73 54.15 109.04
C LEU A 316 20.77 54.93 109.94
N GLN A 317 19.48 54.61 109.92
CA GLN A 317 18.50 55.27 110.79
C GLN A 317 18.76 54.98 112.28
N LYS A 318 19.19 53.76 112.62
CA LYS A 318 19.68 53.43 113.98
C LYS A 318 20.96 54.20 114.32
N HIS A 319 21.89 54.30 113.39
CA HIS A 319 23.12 55.06 113.54
C HIS A 319 22.82 56.54 113.78
N ASP A 320 21.94 57.14 112.99
CA ASP A 320 21.50 58.53 113.13
C ASP A 320 20.81 58.79 114.47
N LEU A 321 20.00 57.83 114.96
CA LEU A 321 19.41 57.89 116.31
C LEU A 321 20.48 57.81 117.41
N THR A 322 21.49 56.95 117.26
CA THR A 322 22.63 56.93 118.18
C THR A 322 23.47 58.18 118.09
N GLU A 323 23.73 58.72 116.90
CA GLU A 323 24.50 59.95 116.68
C GLU A 323 23.78 61.17 117.27
N ARG A 324 22.44 61.22 117.17
CA ARG A 324 21.61 62.25 117.82
C ARG A 324 21.69 62.14 119.36
N ASN A 325 21.64 60.92 119.92
CA ASN A 325 21.85 60.67 121.35
C ASN A 325 23.28 60.98 121.81
N TYR A 326 24.29 60.77 120.95
CA TYR A 326 25.68 61.14 121.23
C TYR A 326 25.87 62.66 121.18
N LYS A 327 25.25 63.36 120.22
CA LYS A 327 25.29 64.85 120.13
C LYS A 327 24.62 65.53 121.33
N GLU A 328 23.49 65.01 121.82
CA GLU A 328 22.87 65.50 123.07
C GLU A 328 23.76 65.27 124.31
N ARG A 329 24.56 64.19 124.31
CA ARG A 329 25.55 63.88 125.36
C ARG A 329 26.82 64.72 125.23
N GLU A 330 27.20 65.07 124.01
CA GLU A 330 28.30 65.97 123.67
C GLU A 330 27.98 67.40 124.07
N GLU A 331 26.74 67.86 123.90
CA GLU A 331 26.26 69.19 124.35
C GLU A 331 26.24 69.31 125.89
N CYS A 332 26.02 68.20 126.61
CA CYS A 332 26.16 68.11 128.07
C CYS A 332 27.63 68.15 128.54
N LEU A 333 28.56 67.64 127.74
CA LEU A 333 30.01 67.67 128.01
C LEU A 333 30.66 68.99 127.56
N LEU A 334 30.14 69.65 126.53
CA LEU A 334 30.58 70.95 126.03
C LEU A 334 30.37 72.07 127.06
N ASN A 335 29.27 72.00 127.84
CA ASN A 335 29.05 72.88 129.00
C ASN A 335 30.02 72.63 130.17
N LYS A 336 30.69 71.46 130.24
CA LYS A 336 31.77 71.19 131.21
C LYS A 336 33.16 71.53 130.65
N MET A 337 33.35 71.47 129.33
CA MET A 337 34.62 71.75 128.65
C MET A 337 34.92 73.25 128.55
N ILE A 338 33.90 74.12 128.57
CA ILE A 338 34.07 75.58 128.67
C ILE A 338 34.82 75.98 129.96
N ASN A 339 34.79 75.16 131.01
CA ASN A 339 35.49 75.41 132.30
C ASN A 339 36.92 74.85 132.36
N ILE A 340 37.36 74.06 131.37
CA ILE A 340 38.73 73.50 131.27
C ILE A 340 39.49 74.15 130.09
N SER A 341 38.77 74.84 129.20
CA SER A 341 39.31 75.57 128.04
C SER A 341 40.18 76.79 128.38
N GLU A 342 40.30 77.19 129.65
CA GLU A 342 41.25 78.23 130.07
C GLU A 342 42.69 77.72 130.26
N GLU A 343 42.94 76.40 130.37
CA GLU A 343 44.31 75.87 130.63
C GLU A 343 45.04 75.23 129.43
N LEU A 344 44.42 75.08 128.26
CA LEU A 344 45.06 74.48 127.06
C LEU A 344 45.41 75.49 125.96
N THR A 345 45.70 76.74 126.35
CA THR A 345 46.28 77.78 125.47
C THR A 345 47.83 77.73 125.41
N LYS A 346 48.46 76.61 125.78
CA LYS A 346 49.94 76.48 125.81
C LYS A 346 50.56 75.30 125.06
N MET A 347 49.81 74.50 124.31
CA MET A 347 50.39 73.46 123.42
C MET A 347 49.58 73.26 122.14
N ASN A 348 49.72 74.15 121.15
CA ASN A 348 49.31 73.81 119.78
C ASN A 348 50.29 74.31 118.69
N ASP A 349 51.56 74.54 119.08
CA ASP A 349 52.64 74.84 118.14
C ASP A 349 53.29 73.59 117.51
N GLN A 350 52.69 72.39 117.68
CA GLN A 350 53.19 71.14 117.08
C GLN A 350 52.32 70.56 115.97
N LEU A 351 51.15 71.15 115.65
CA LEU A 351 50.28 70.66 114.56
C LEU A 351 50.56 71.29 113.18
N ASN A 352 51.30 72.40 113.13
CA ASN A 352 51.59 73.12 111.89
C ASN A 352 52.73 72.53 111.03
N SER A 353 53.36 71.42 111.44
CA SER A 353 54.39 70.72 110.65
C SER A 353 53.85 69.58 109.77
N ALA A 354 52.67 69.03 110.06
CA ALA A 354 52.09 67.90 109.30
C ALA A 354 51.12 68.37 108.19
N LEU A 355 50.73 69.65 108.21
CA LEU A 355 49.78 70.23 107.24
C LEU A 355 50.45 70.63 105.90
N GLU A 356 51.77 70.84 105.87
CA GLU A 356 52.50 71.18 104.64
C GLU A 356 52.95 69.96 103.82
N THR A 357 53.15 68.78 104.44
CA THR A 357 53.43 67.53 103.70
C THR A 357 52.20 67.00 102.95
N SER A 358 51.00 67.18 103.51
CA SER A 358 49.73 66.79 102.85
C SER A 358 49.37 67.67 101.65
N LYS A 359 49.81 68.94 101.61
CA LYS A 359 49.57 69.84 100.47
C LYS A 359 50.41 69.49 99.23
N GLN A 360 51.58 68.90 99.40
CA GLN A 360 52.44 68.44 98.30
C GLN A 360 51.87 67.19 97.61
N GLU A 361 51.36 66.22 98.37
CA GLU A 361 50.71 65.01 97.83
C GLU A 361 49.40 65.32 97.08
N ILE A 362 48.64 66.32 97.53
CA ILE A 362 47.42 66.80 96.85
C ILE A 362 47.76 67.47 95.51
N PHE A 363 48.90 68.17 95.42
CA PHE A 363 49.34 68.81 94.17
C PHE A 363 49.80 67.77 93.14
N GLU A 364 50.54 66.73 93.57
CA GLU A 364 50.97 65.62 92.72
C GLU A 364 49.78 64.78 92.21
N LEU A 365 48.81 64.47 93.08
CA LEU A 365 47.57 63.79 92.67
C LEU A 365 46.74 64.61 91.68
N LYS A 366 46.72 65.94 91.81
CA LYS A 366 46.04 66.83 90.87
C LYS A 366 46.74 66.87 89.51
N THR A 367 48.07 66.90 89.50
CA THR A 367 48.87 66.87 88.27
C THR A 367 48.70 65.53 87.53
N ILE A 368 48.65 64.41 88.28
CA ILE A 368 48.38 63.08 87.72
C ILE A 368 46.96 63.03 87.14
N LYS A 369 45.95 63.52 87.87
CA LYS A 369 44.56 63.55 87.40
C LYS A 369 44.37 64.40 86.14
N ASP A 370 45.03 65.55 86.07
CA ASP A 370 44.98 66.41 84.89
C ASP A 370 45.69 65.74 83.69
N SER A 371 46.81 65.04 83.91
CA SER A 371 47.46 64.23 82.87
C SER A 371 46.61 63.05 82.39
N GLN A 372 45.87 62.40 83.31
CA GLN A 372 44.98 61.28 82.99
C GLN A 372 43.80 61.74 82.15
N ASN A 373 43.21 62.89 82.48
CA ASN A 373 42.13 63.50 81.73
C ASN A 373 42.58 63.92 80.32
N GLU A 374 43.81 64.43 80.18
CA GLU A 374 44.38 64.79 78.88
C GLU A 374 44.64 63.54 78.00
N ILE A 375 45.19 62.47 78.57
CA ILE A 375 45.36 61.19 77.85
C ILE A 375 44.01 60.62 77.43
N HIS A 376 43.00 60.68 78.32
CA HIS A 376 41.66 60.19 78.00
C HIS A 376 41.04 60.99 76.85
N ARG A 377 41.17 62.32 76.88
CA ARG A 377 40.73 63.20 75.78
C ARG A 377 41.43 62.88 74.46
N GLN A 378 42.73 62.61 74.46
CA GLN A 378 43.45 62.24 73.24
C GLN A 378 43.03 60.87 72.68
N LEU A 379 42.75 59.90 73.54
CA LEU A 379 42.23 58.59 73.12
C LEU A 379 40.82 58.71 72.55
N GLU A 380 39.96 59.53 73.14
CA GLU A 380 38.60 59.82 72.64
C GLU A 380 38.64 60.43 71.23
N ILE A 381 39.52 61.40 71.02
CA ILE A 381 39.73 62.04 69.71
C ILE A 381 40.20 61.02 68.67
N LYS A 382 41.19 60.18 69.01
CA LYS A 382 41.67 59.12 68.12
C LYS A 382 40.61 58.08 67.79
N LEU A 383 39.77 57.70 68.76
CA LEU A 383 38.65 56.78 68.54
C LEU A 383 37.65 57.37 67.55
N GLN A 384 37.29 58.65 67.71
CA GLN A 384 36.41 59.34 66.77
C GLN A 384 37.00 59.48 65.37
N GLU A 385 38.32 59.68 65.25
CA GLU A 385 39.01 59.71 63.95
C GLU A 385 38.98 58.33 63.27
N MET A 386 39.31 57.25 64.00
CA MET A 386 39.24 55.89 63.45
C MET A 386 37.82 55.50 63.06
N GLU A 387 36.82 55.90 63.84
CA GLU A 387 35.40 55.63 63.53
C GLU A 387 34.95 56.37 62.27
N LYS A 388 35.38 57.61 62.08
CA LYS A 388 35.14 58.36 60.84
C LYS A 388 35.81 57.71 59.64
N GLU A 389 37.08 57.29 59.76
CA GLU A 389 37.79 56.60 58.69
C GLU A 389 37.14 55.26 58.33
N PHE A 390 36.71 54.50 59.33
CA PHE A 390 36.01 53.23 59.14
C PHE A 390 34.68 53.42 58.39
N ASN A 391 33.88 54.41 58.79
CA ASN A 391 32.61 54.72 58.13
C ASN A 391 32.82 55.19 56.67
N VAL A 392 33.84 55.99 56.40
CA VAL A 392 34.19 56.41 55.03
C VAL A 392 34.64 55.21 54.18
N GLN A 393 35.43 54.30 54.73
CA GLN A 393 35.82 53.07 54.03
C GLN A 393 34.61 52.18 53.72
N GLN A 394 33.70 52.02 54.67
CA GLN A 394 32.50 51.20 54.46
C GLN A 394 31.59 51.80 53.38
N TYR A 395 31.34 53.12 53.45
CA TYR A 395 30.57 53.83 52.43
C TYR A 395 31.19 53.72 51.03
N ASN A 396 32.51 53.87 50.92
CA ASN A 396 33.20 53.73 49.63
C ASN A 396 33.11 52.30 49.07
N LYS A 397 33.14 51.29 49.95
CA LYS A 397 32.99 49.88 49.54
C LYS A 397 31.58 49.59 49.05
N GLU A 398 30.56 50.07 49.75
CA GLU A 398 29.16 49.98 49.32
C GLU A 398 28.93 50.69 47.98
N LEU A 399 29.43 51.92 47.84
CA LEU A 399 29.32 52.68 46.59
C LEU A 399 30.00 51.98 45.40
N THR A 400 31.10 51.26 45.64
CA THR A 400 31.81 50.50 44.61
C THR A 400 31.00 49.28 44.19
N LEU A 401 30.49 48.51 45.15
CA LEU A 401 29.62 47.36 44.89
C LEU A 401 28.35 47.76 44.15
N GLU A 402 27.74 48.90 44.50
CA GLU A 402 26.54 49.40 43.82
C GLU A 402 26.82 49.80 42.37
N LYS A 403 27.97 50.43 42.10
CA LYS A 403 28.39 50.74 40.72
C LYS A 403 28.64 49.47 39.89
N GLU A 404 29.30 48.47 40.47
CA GLU A 404 29.53 47.18 39.81
C GLU A 404 28.23 46.45 39.51
N PHE A 405 27.29 46.44 40.46
CA PHE A 405 25.98 45.83 40.28
C PHE A 405 25.18 46.54 39.18
N LYS A 406 25.20 47.87 39.15
CA LYS A 406 24.51 48.67 38.14
C LYS A 406 25.07 48.45 36.74
N LEU A 407 26.39 48.42 36.58
CA LEU A 407 27.05 48.11 35.31
C LEU A 407 26.75 46.68 34.84
N SER A 408 26.73 45.71 35.75
CA SER A 408 26.37 44.32 35.46
C SER A 408 24.92 44.21 34.99
N PHE A 409 24.00 44.93 35.64
CA PHE A 409 22.59 44.97 35.28
C PHE A 409 22.38 45.62 33.90
N GLU A 410 22.97 46.79 33.64
CA GLU A 410 22.89 47.46 32.33
C GLU A 410 23.45 46.59 31.20
N LYS A 411 24.55 45.87 31.45
CA LYS A 411 25.10 44.90 30.49
C LYS A 411 24.12 43.76 30.20
N LYS A 412 23.50 43.19 31.24
CA LYS A 412 22.51 42.12 31.10
C LYS A 412 21.25 42.59 30.37
N GLU A 413 20.83 43.83 30.60
CA GLU A 413 19.70 44.45 29.90
C GLU A 413 19.99 44.64 28.40
N LEU A 414 21.19 45.08 28.04
CA LEU A 414 21.65 45.17 26.64
C LEU A 414 21.70 43.78 25.96
N GLU A 415 22.23 42.76 26.63
CA GLU A 415 22.22 41.38 26.13
C GLU A 415 20.79 40.90 25.86
N LEU A 416 19.86 41.17 26.78
CA LEU A 416 18.45 40.82 26.63
C LEU A 416 17.79 41.55 25.44
N GLN A 417 18.05 42.84 25.28
CA GLN A 417 17.55 43.62 24.14
C GLN A 417 18.09 43.09 22.81
N GLN A 418 19.37 42.69 22.77
CA GLN A 418 19.97 42.11 21.58
C GLN A 418 19.32 40.77 21.22
N ILE A 419 19.14 39.87 22.19
CA ILE A 419 18.45 38.58 21.99
C ILE A 419 17.01 38.82 21.51
N LYS A 420 16.30 39.78 22.11
CA LYS A 420 14.93 40.15 21.69
C LYS A 420 14.88 40.62 20.25
N SER A 421 15.83 41.46 19.83
CA SER A 421 15.91 41.95 18.45
C SER A 421 16.21 40.82 17.45
N GLN A 422 17.09 39.88 17.80
CA GLN A 422 17.40 38.71 16.99
C GLN A 422 16.20 37.77 16.87
N THR A 423 15.52 37.51 17.99
CA THR A 423 14.32 36.67 18.04
C THR A 423 13.22 37.25 17.16
N ASN A 424 12.98 38.56 17.22
CA ASN A 424 11.99 39.22 16.37
C ASN A 424 12.32 39.10 14.87
N ARG A 425 13.58 39.23 14.47
CA ARG A 425 14.00 39.03 13.07
C ARG A 425 13.73 37.61 12.59
N ILE A 426 14.01 36.61 13.44
CA ILE A 426 13.74 35.20 13.12
C ILE A 426 12.22 34.96 12.99
N ILE A 427 11.42 35.52 13.89
CA ILE A 427 9.96 35.43 13.83
C ILE A 427 9.43 36.05 12.53
N GLU A 428 9.91 37.23 12.14
CA GLU A 428 9.52 37.87 10.88
C GLU A 428 9.88 37.00 9.66
N GLN A 429 11.10 36.46 9.63
CA GLN A 429 11.54 35.56 8.57
C GLN A 429 10.65 34.31 8.47
N LEU A 430 10.44 33.59 9.56
CA LEU A 430 9.57 32.41 9.59
C LEU A 430 8.13 32.75 9.19
N THR A 431 7.62 33.91 9.61
CA THR A 431 6.27 34.36 9.24
C THR A 431 6.15 34.58 7.73
N SER A 432 7.19 35.13 7.09
CA SER A 432 7.23 35.31 5.64
C SER A 432 7.31 33.99 4.85
N GLU A 433 8.12 33.04 5.33
CA GLU A 433 8.24 31.70 4.73
C GLU A 433 6.92 30.93 4.84
N LEU A 434 6.24 31.04 5.99
CA LEU A 434 4.94 30.41 6.21
C LEU A 434 3.88 30.97 5.25
N LYS A 435 3.82 32.31 5.10
CA LYS A 435 2.94 32.96 4.12
C LYS A 435 3.22 32.53 2.68
N GLN A 436 4.49 32.32 2.33
CA GLN A 436 4.85 31.82 1.01
C GLN A 436 4.38 30.38 0.80
N LYS A 437 4.64 29.49 1.77
CA LYS A 437 4.21 28.09 1.71
C LYS A 437 2.70 27.93 1.68
N GLU A 438 1.97 28.80 2.37
CA GLU A 438 0.51 28.83 2.34
C GLU A 438 -0.02 29.20 0.94
N ARG A 439 0.62 30.16 0.25
CA ARG A 439 0.28 30.48 -1.15
C ARG A 439 0.56 29.30 -2.09
N GLU A 440 1.69 28.62 -1.94
CA GLU A 440 2.02 27.42 -2.72
C GLU A 440 0.96 26.31 -2.50
N ASN A 441 0.51 26.12 -1.27
CA ASN A 441 -0.53 25.15 -0.94
C ASN A 441 -1.87 25.50 -1.62
N ILE A 442 -2.28 26.78 -1.60
CA ILE A 442 -3.49 27.22 -2.30
C ILE A 442 -3.42 26.92 -3.80
N VAL A 443 -2.27 27.15 -4.44
CA VAL A 443 -2.08 26.85 -5.87
C VAL A 443 -2.20 25.35 -6.13
N LEU A 444 -1.56 24.51 -5.32
CA LEU A 444 -1.64 23.05 -5.45
C LEU A 444 -3.06 22.52 -5.22
N GLN A 445 -3.80 23.06 -4.25
CA GLN A 445 -5.19 22.69 -4.01
C GLN A 445 -6.09 23.03 -5.20
N GLU A 446 -5.88 24.20 -5.81
CA GLU A 446 -6.61 24.61 -7.00
C GLU A 446 -6.28 23.74 -8.21
N GLU A 447 -5.02 23.32 -8.36
CA GLU A 447 -4.62 22.40 -9.42
C GLU A 447 -5.20 21.00 -9.22
N HIS A 448 -5.17 20.47 -7.99
CA HIS A 448 -5.87 19.22 -7.65
C HIS A 448 -7.38 19.32 -7.94
N ARG A 449 -8.02 20.46 -7.61
CA ARG A 449 -9.44 20.68 -7.91
C ARG A 449 -9.72 20.60 -9.42
N ARG A 450 -8.87 21.23 -10.25
CA ARG A 450 -8.98 21.17 -11.71
C ARG A 450 -8.81 19.75 -12.25
N ILE A 451 -7.82 19.01 -11.76
CA ILE A 451 -7.60 17.61 -12.17
C ILE A 451 -8.82 16.76 -11.83
N MET A 452 -9.37 16.91 -10.62
CA MET A 452 -10.56 16.18 -10.18
C MET A 452 -11.80 16.53 -11.01
N GLU A 453 -11.97 17.79 -11.41
CA GLU A 453 -13.05 18.20 -12.31
C GLU A 453 -12.92 17.57 -13.70
N THR A 454 -11.71 17.55 -14.27
CA THR A 454 -11.45 16.87 -15.55
C THR A 454 -11.72 15.37 -15.46
N MET A 455 -11.22 14.70 -14.42
CA MET A 455 -11.47 13.28 -14.21
C MET A 455 -12.96 12.97 -14.05
N LYS A 456 -13.71 13.83 -13.35
CA LYS A 456 -15.16 13.67 -13.20
C LYS A 456 -15.88 13.80 -14.53
N GLU A 457 -15.46 14.73 -15.38
CA GLU A 457 -16.00 14.91 -16.72
C GLU A 457 -15.70 13.70 -17.61
N GLU A 458 -14.47 13.17 -17.58
CA GLU A 458 -14.10 11.95 -18.29
C GLU A 458 -14.91 10.73 -17.82
N ILE A 459 -15.10 10.56 -16.51
CA ILE A 459 -15.96 9.51 -15.95
C ILE A 459 -17.40 9.65 -16.44
N ASN A 460 -17.94 10.87 -16.49
CA ASN A 460 -19.29 11.11 -17.00
C ASN A 460 -19.40 10.74 -18.49
N GLN A 461 -18.41 11.12 -19.30
CA GLN A 461 -18.36 10.78 -20.73
C GLN A 461 -18.29 9.26 -20.94
N LEU A 462 -17.42 8.57 -20.20
CA LEU A 462 -17.32 7.11 -20.24
C LEU A 462 -18.62 6.43 -19.78
N THR A 463 -19.25 6.95 -18.71
CA THR A 463 -20.53 6.43 -18.21
C THR A 463 -21.63 6.55 -19.26
N ASN A 464 -21.71 7.70 -19.95
CA ASN A 464 -22.67 7.88 -21.05
C ASN A 464 -22.39 6.93 -22.22
N SER A 465 -21.12 6.70 -22.56
CA SER A 465 -20.73 5.74 -23.60
C SER A 465 -21.11 4.30 -23.25
N VAL A 466 -20.91 3.90 -21.98
CA VAL A 466 -21.31 2.58 -21.48
C VAL A 466 -22.83 2.42 -21.52
N ASN A 467 -23.58 3.42 -21.03
CA ASN A 467 -25.05 3.37 -21.07
C ASN A 467 -25.59 3.25 -22.50
N ASN A 468 -24.99 3.98 -23.46
CA ASN A 468 -25.35 3.85 -24.87
C ASN A 468 -25.03 2.44 -25.41
N SER A 469 -23.87 1.89 -25.04
CA SER A 469 -23.47 0.54 -25.45
C SER A 469 -24.37 -0.54 -24.85
N ASP A 470 -24.80 -0.37 -23.59
CA ASP A 470 -25.76 -1.25 -22.93
C ASP A 470 -27.14 -1.19 -23.57
N SER A 471 -27.58 0.00 -24.02
CA SER A 471 -28.82 0.16 -24.80
C SER A 471 -28.75 -0.60 -26.12
N VAL A 472 -27.65 -0.43 -26.87
CA VAL A 472 -27.44 -1.16 -28.14
C VAL A 472 -27.36 -2.66 -27.90
N ARG A 473 -26.70 -3.10 -26.83
CA ARG A 473 -26.66 -4.52 -26.44
C ARG A 473 -28.06 -5.05 -26.17
N GLY A 474 -28.90 -4.32 -25.43
CA GLY A 474 -30.28 -4.70 -25.17
C GLY A 474 -31.14 -4.80 -26.43
N GLU A 475 -30.96 -3.89 -27.40
CA GLU A 475 -31.63 -3.98 -28.70
C GLU A 475 -31.23 -5.24 -29.48
N LEU A 476 -29.93 -5.56 -29.50
CA LEU A 476 -29.40 -6.77 -30.13
C LEU A 476 -29.89 -8.04 -29.45
N GLU A 477 -29.91 -8.09 -28.11
CA GLU A 477 -30.45 -9.21 -27.33
C GLU A 477 -31.93 -9.46 -27.65
N ASN A 478 -32.73 -8.40 -27.73
CA ASN A 478 -34.14 -8.48 -28.13
C ASN A 478 -34.30 -8.99 -29.57
N GLN A 479 -33.38 -8.62 -30.47
CA GLN A 479 -33.39 -9.10 -31.85
C GLN A 479 -33.00 -10.58 -31.94
N ILE A 480 -31.99 -11.01 -31.18
CA ILE A 480 -31.59 -12.41 -31.07
C ILE A 480 -32.74 -13.26 -30.53
N GLN A 481 -33.46 -12.82 -29.50
CA GLN A 481 -34.61 -13.55 -28.96
C GLN A 481 -35.72 -13.73 -30.00
N ARG A 482 -36.02 -12.70 -30.79
CA ARG A 482 -36.99 -12.79 -31.89
C ARG A 482 -36.59 -13.85 -32.92
N TYR A 483 -35.35 -13.81 -33.39
CA TYR A 483 -34.86 -14.82 -34.34
C TYR A 483 -34.84 -16.23 -33.74
N GLN A 484 -34.47 -16.38 -32.47
CA GLN A 484 -34.54 -17.68 -31.79
C GLN A 484 -35.97 -18.22 -31.73
N GLN A 485 -36.96 -17.35 -31.51
CA GLN A 485 -38.36 -17.75 -31.47
C GLN A 485 -38.90 -18.12 -32.86
N GLU A 486 -38.52 -17.37 -33.90
CA GLU A 486 -38.83 -17.72 -35.30
C GLU A 486 -38.21 -19.07 -35.68
N VAL A 487 -36.93 -19.28 -35.35
CA VAL A 487 -36.26 -20.56 -35.57
C VAL A 487 -36.99 -21.69 -34.85
N LYS A 488 -37.42 -21.50 -33.59
CA LYS A 488 -38.20 -22.49 -32.85
C LYS A 488 -39.54 -22.79 -33.53
N GLN A 489 -40.21 -21.78 -34.08
CA GLN A 489 -41.45 -21.96 -34.86
C GLN A 489 -41.19 -22.71 -36.17
N LEU A 490 -40.09 -22.41 -36.86
CA LEU A 490 -39.68 -23.11 -38.07
C LEU A 490 -39.34 -24.58 -37.78
N TYR A 491 -38.58 -24.88 -36.73
CA TYR A 491 -38.31 -26.25 -36.30
C TYR A 491 -39.60 -27.01 -35.98
N ALA A 492 -40.51 -26.40 -35.22
CA ALA A 492 -41.81 -27.00 -34.92
C ALA A 492 -42.66 -27.22 -36.18
N THR A 493 -42.49 -26.39 -37.21
CA THR A 493 -43.15 -26.57 -38.50
C THR A 493 -42.48 -27.71 -39.27
N VAL A 494 -41.16 -27.70 -39.46
CA VAL A 494 -40.42 -28.76 -40.16
C VAL A 494 -40.66 -30.14 -39.54
N GLU A 495 -40.63 -30.26 -38.22
CA GLU A 495 -40.89 -31.51 -37.50
C GLU A 495 -42.28 -32.07 -37.83
N LYS A 496 -43.27 -31.18 -37.88
CA LYS A 496 -44.67 -31.50 -38.15
C LYS A 496 -44.91 -31.92 -39.60
N GLU A 497 -44.25 -31.21 -40.49
CA GLU A 497 -44.26 -31.42 -41.92
C GLU A 497 -43.62 -32.79 -42.23
N CYS A 498 -42.42 -33.07 -41.69
CA CYS A 498 -41.72 -34.36 -41.79
C CYS A 498 -42.63 -35.53 -41.43
N TRP A 499 -43.35 -35.40 -40.32
CA TRP A 499 -44.30 -36.41 -39.87
C TRP A 499 -45.36 -36.70 -40.95
N GLU A 500 -45.96 -35.67 -41.57
CA GLU A 500 -47.04 -35.88 -42.56
C GLU A 500 -46.57 -36.49 -43.87
N ARG A 501 -45.34 -36.21 -44.29
CA ARG A 501 -44.76 -36.90 -45.45
C ARG A 501 -44.53 -38.38 -45.15
N ASP A 502 -44.11 -38.73 -43.94
CA ASP A 502 -43.97 -40.13 -43.54
C ASP A 502 -45.32 -40.85 -43.53
N GLU A 503 -46.39 -40.18 -43.08
CA GLU A 503 -47.76 -40.72 -43.14
C GLU A 503 -48.24 -40.92 -44.59
N LEU A 504 -48.08 -39.91 -45.44
CA LEU A 504 -48.44 -39.98 -46.86
C LEU A 504 -47.68 -41.09 -47.58
N ASN A 505 -46.38 -41.24 -47.32
CA ASN A 505 -45.55 -42.30 -47.88
C ASN A 505 -46.02 -43.69 -47.45
N SER A 506 -46.46 -43.85 -46.21
CA SER A 506 -47.04 -45.11 -45.72
C SER A 506 -48.34 -45.47 -46.46
N VAL A 507 -49.23 -44.49 -46.64
CA VAL A 507 -50.49 -44.69 -47.40
C VAL A 507 -50.21 -45.00 -48.87
N LEU A 508 -49.22 -44.33 -49.47
CA LEU A 508 -48.75 -44.63 -50.83
C LEU A 508 -48.17 -46.05 -50.95
N ALA A 509 -47.47 -46.53 -49.93
CA ALA A 509 -46.95 -47.89 -49.90
C ALA A 509 -48.09 -48.93 -49.84
N GLU A 510 -49.08 -48.73 -48.97
CA GLU A 510 -50.25 -49.61 -48.88
C GLU A 510 -51.07 -49.65 -50.18
N THR A 511 -51.29 -48.50 -50.81
CA THR A 511 -52.01 -48.43 -52.09
C THR A 511 -51.24 -49.08 -53.24
N ARG A 512 -49.91 -48.92 -53.28
CA ARG A 512 -49.04 -49.66 -54.21
C ARG A 512 -49.17 -51.18 -54.03
N ASP A 513 -49.19 -51.66 -52.79
CA ASP A 513 -49.34 -53.08 -52.48
C ASP A 513 -50.71 -53.65 -52.90
N GLN A 514 -51.79 -52.87 -52.73
CA GLN A 514 -53.13 -53.24 -53.21
C GLN A 514 -53.19 -53.30 -54.74
N LEU A 515 -52.55 -52.36 -55.42
CA LEU A 515 -52.50 -52.32 -56.88
C LEU A 515 -51.70 -53.50 -57.46
N MET A 516 -50.63 -53.91 -56.76
CA MET A 516 -49.88 -55.13 -57.10
C MET A 516 -50.71 -56.41 -56.90
N LYS A 517 -51.62 -56.46 -55.92
CA LYS A 517 -52.55 -57.58 -55.74
C LYS A 517 -53.62 -57.66 -56.86
N LEU A 518 -54.07 -56.53 -57.40
CA LEU A 518 -55.01 -56.47 -58.53
C LEU A 518 -54.34 -56.82 -59.88
N SER A 519 -53.12 -56.34 -60.11
CA SER A 519 -52.28 -56.69 -61.26
C SER A 519 -52.02 -58.21 -61.34
N ASN A 520 -51.74 -58.84 -60.19
CA ASN A 520 -51.44 -60.27 -60.12
C ASN A 520 -52.70 -61.17 -60.16
N SER A 521 -53.89 -60.61 -59.93
CA SER A 521 -55.17 -61.32 -60.13
C SER A 521 -55.71 -61.21 -61.56
N SER A 522 -55.26 -60.22 -62.35
CA SER A 522 -55.64 -60.06 -63.77
C SER A 522 -54.84 -60.97 -64.74
N LYS A 523 -53.65 -61.42 -64.37
CA LYS A 523 -52.78 -62.26 -65.23
C LYS A 523 -53.00 -63.78 -65.13
N LYS A 524 -54.10 -64.23 -64.52
CA LYS A 524 -54.38 -65.67 -64.27
C LYS A 524 -55.59 -66.24 -65.03
N SER A 525 -56.16 -65.50 -65.98
CA SER A 525 -57.30 -65.93 -66.78
C SER A 525 -57.18 -65.48 -68.24
N GLU A 526 -56.21 -66.01 -68.98
CA GLU A 526 -56.27 -66.12 -70.46
C GLU A 526 -55.01 -66.82 -70.97
N SER A 527 -55.01 -68.15 -70.84
CA SER A 527 -54.15 -69.02 -71.62
C SER A 527 -55.00 -70.20 -72.09
N ASP A 528 -55.63 -70.05 -73.26
CA ASP A 528 -55.91 -71.20 -74.14
C ASP A 528 -56.28 -70.75 -75.56
N GLN A 529 -55.71 -71.49 -76.52
CA GLN A 529 -56.06 -71.59 -77.94
C GLN A 529 -55.49 -70.60 -78.99
N ARG A 530 -54.29 -70.95 -79.47
CA ARG A 530 -53.97 -71.48 -80.84
C ARG A 530 -54.48 -70.66 -82.05
N GLN A 531 -53.61 -70.01 -82.84
CA GLN A 531 -52.66 -70.51 -83.86
C GLN A 531 -53.21 -70.58 -85.31
N SER A 532 -52.28 -70.31 -86.25
CA SER A 532 -52.27 -70.50 -87.73
C SER A 532 -52.79 -69.34 -88.58
N ASN A 533 -52.17 -68.84 -89.66
CA ASN A 533 -50.93 -69.14 -90.44
C ASN A 533 -50.63 -67.86 -91.29
N LEU A 534 -49.40 -67.32 -91.32
CA LEU A 534 -48.30 -67.53 -92.29
C LEU A 534 -48.54 -67.01 -93.73
N HIS A 535 -47.78 -65.97 -94.13
CA HIS A 535 -46.99 -65.98 -95.38
C HIS A 535 -45.79 -65.01 -95.32
N GLU A 536 -44.61 -65.56 -95.64
CA GLU A 536 -43.28 -64.95 -95.76
C GLU A 536 -43.09 -64.08 -97.00
N SER A 537 -42.18 -63.11 -96.92
CA SER A 537 -40.97 -62.90 -97.77
C SER A 537 -40.32 -61.56 -97.38
N GLN A 538 -39.01 -61.33 -97.35
CA GLN A 538 -37.78 -62.12 -97.46
C GLN A 538 -36.62 -61.14 -97.18
N GLU A 539 -35.63 -61.57 -96.37
CA GLU A 539 -34.16 -61.31 -96.37
C GLU A 539 -33.62 -59.86 -96.51
N ASP A 540 -32.56 -59.41 -95.83
CA ASP A 540 -31.26 -60.09 -95.76
C ASP A 540 -30.31 -59.50 -94.67
N SER A 541 -29.55 -60.41 -94.04
CA SER A 541 -28.13 -60.35 -93.59
C SER A 541 -27.55 -59.07 -92.93
N HIS A 542 -26.87 -59.09 -91.76
CA HIS A 542 -25.67 -59.87 -91.45
C HIS A 542 -25.42 -60.07 -89.93
N SER A 543 -25.18 -61.33 -89.57
CA SER A 543 -24.22 -61.90 -88.57
C SER A 543 -23.08 -60.97 -88.10
N LEU A 544 -22.89 -60.74 -86.77
CA LEU A 544 -22.03 -61.47 -85.79
C LEU A 544 -20.49 -61.22 -85.97
N PRO A 545 -19.55 -61.41 -84.98
CA PRO A 545 -19.63 -61.63 -83.52
C PRO A 545 -18.39 -61.00 -82.74
N PRO A 546 -17.69 -61.63 -81.74
CA PRO A 546 -17.63 -61.18 -80.33
C PRO A 546 -16.21 -61.16 -79.66
N ILE A 547 -16.20 -61.21 -78.30
CA ILE A 547 -15.16 -61.67 -77.33
C ILE A 547 -13.97 -60.69 -77.12
N PHE A 548 -13.47 -60.34 -75.93
CA PHE A 548 -12.93 -61.21 -74.86
C PHE A 548 -12.53 -60.42 -73.58
N SER A 549 -12.66 -61.10 -72.43
CA SER A 549 -11.75 -61.17 -71.24
C SER A 549 -11.30 -59.87 -70.54
N SER A 550 -11.23 -59.77 -69.21
CA SER A 550 -10.53 -60.62 -68.22
C SER A 550 -10.86 -60.06 -66.80
N SER A 551 -11.09 -60.85 -65.74
CA SER A 551 -10.09 -61.56 -64.91
C SER A 551 -9.05 -60.57 -64.34
N VAL A 552 -8.77 -60.41 -63.03
CA VAL A 552 -8.87 -61.33 -61.89
C VAL A 552 -8.44 -60.61 -60.57
N LYS A 553 -8.94 -61.12 -59.43
CA LYS A 553 -8.40 -61.12 -58.02
C LYS A 553 -8.27 -59.80 -57.25
N SER A 554 -8.84 -59.60 -56.06
CA SER A 554 -8.99 -60.37 -54.79
C SER A 554 -7.83 -60.20 -53.80
N GLU A 555 -8.24 -60.13 -52.51
CA GLU A 555 -7.45 -60.32 -51.27
C GLU A 555 -6.55 -59.15 -50.84
N GLN A 556 -6.27 -58.90 -49.55
CA GLN A 556 -6.82 -59.10 -48.20
C GLN A 556 -5.71 -58.51 -47.28
N PHE A 557 -6.04 -58.17 -46.01
CA PHE A 557 -5.18 -58.18 -44.80
C PHE A 557 -3.63 -58.03 -44.94
N THR A 558 -2.89 -57.24 -44.14
CA THR A 558 -2.74 -57.34 -42.68
C THR A 558 -1.73 -56.29 -42.17
N LYS A 559 -1.96 -55.79 -40.95
CA LYS A 559 -1.03 -55.49 -39.81
C LYS A 559 0.48 -55.23 -40.03
N ARG A 560 0.95 -54.26 -39.21
CA ARG A 560 2.02 -54.32 -38.18
C ARG A 560 3.39 -53.64 -38.43
N THR A 561 3.66 -52.69 -37.52
CA THR A 561 4.87 -52.46 -36.69
C THR A 561 6.17 -51.82 -37.22
N LEU A 562 6.58 -50.82 -36.41
CA LEU A 562 7.95 -50.42 -35.98
C LEU A 562 8.85 -49.69 -36.99
N PRO A 563 9.67 -48.74 -36.50
CA PRO A 563 11.05 -49.15 -36.24
C PRO A 563 11.66 -48.67 -34.92
N LYS A 564 12.63 -49.47 -34.47
CA LYS A 564 13.60 -49.26 -33.39
C LYS A 564 14.82 -48.47 -33.91
N SER A 565 15.26 -47.52 -33.07
CA SER A 565 16.63 -47.23 -32.60
C SER A 565 17.85 -47.07 -33.54
N SER A 566 18.72 -46.17 -33.06
CA SER A 566 20.19 -46.00 -33.27
C SER A 566 20.56 -45.07 -34.44
N LYS A 567 21.50 -44.12 -34.34
CA LYS A 567 22.68 -43.98 -33.47
C LYS A 567 23.17 -42.52 -33.43
N THR A 568 23.82 -42.22 -32.32
CA THR A 568 24.63 -41.06 -31.93
C THR A 568 25.63 -40.49 -32.96
N SER A 569 25.81 -39.17 -32.94
CA SER A 569 27.12 -38.51 -33.09
C SER A 569 27.19 -37.20 -32.29
N ASN A 570 28.30 -37.05 -31.57
CA ASN A 570 28.72 -35.94 -30.72
C ASN A 570 28.90 -34.61 -31.47
N SER A 571 28.68 -33.49 -30.77
CA SER A 571 29.64 -32.38 -30.73
C SER A 571 29.35 -31.45 -29.55
N ASN A 572 30.41 -31.18 -28.78
CA ASN A 572 30.50 -30.33 -27.60
C ASN A 572 30.31 -28.83 -27.88
N ASN A 573 29.83 -28.10 -26.86
CA ASN A 573 30.35 -26.84 -26.28
C ASN A 573 29.21 -26.20 -25.44
N GLY A 574 29.30 -25.90 -24.15
CA GLY A 574 30.44 -25.89 -23.22
C GLY A 574 30.77 -24.48 -22.73
N THR A 575 29.88 -23.85 -21.94
CA THR A 575 30.15 -22.71 -21.02
C THR A 575 28.82 -22.39 -20.29
N ALA A 576 28.70 -22.04 -19.02
CA ALA A 576 29.53 -22.13 -17.81
C ALA A 576 28.65 -21.58 -16.66
N ARG A 577 28.27 -22.41 -15.69
CA ARG A 577 27.73 -21.95 -14.40
C ARG A 577 28.79 -21.11 -13.68
N ARG A 578 28.40 -19.94 -13.14
CA ARG A 578 29.12 -19.34 -12.00
C ARG A 578 28.19 -19.24 -10.81
N SER A 579 28.53 -20.09 -9.83
CA SER A 579 28.26 -19.96 -8.41
C SER A 579 28.86 -18.67 -7.85
N PHE A 580 28.12 -17.96 -7.00
CA PHE A 580 28.71 -17.07 -6.01
C PHE A 580 28.62 -17.74 -4.64
N GLN A 581 29.80 -18.14 -4.16
CA GLN A 581 30.06 -18.44 -2.75
C GLN A 581 30.54 -17.15 -2.08
N ASN A 582 30.03 -16.96 -0.86
CA ASN A 582 30.48 -16.06 0.19
C ASN A 582 31.99 -15.80 0.23
N PHE A 583 32.39 -14.57 0.60
CA PHE A 583 33.44 -14.34 1.59
C PHE A 583 33.31 -12.97 2.26
N LYS A 584 33.25 -13.02 3.59
CA LYS A 584 33.71 -12.10 4.65
C LYS A 584 33.52 -10.59 4.53
#